data_AF-A0A937QSD6-F1
#
_entry.id   AF-A0A937QSD6-F1
#
_cell.length_a   1.000
_cell.length_b   1.000
_cell.length_c   1.000
_cell.angle_alpha   90.00
_cell.angle_beta   90.00
_cell.angle_gamma   90.00
#
_symmetry.space_group_name_H-M   'P 1'
#
loop_
_entity.id
_entity.type
_entity.pdbx_description
1 polymer ?
#
loop_
_entity_poly.entity_id
_entity_poly.type
_entity_poly.pdbx_seq_one_letter_code
_entity_poly.pdbx_strand_id
1 'polypeptide(L)'
;MASIIVMSGAQKGDYYPLGRRTNVVGRDEGAPIQILDEHISRKHMQIRFDPDKKQYRALDMKSKHGVFINGGKIHDETLLADDDQIHIGQTDLLFTEKDFTDRESALSHFKKVGERMRATIIE
;
A
#
# COMPACT_ATOMS: atom_id res chain seq x y z
N MET A 1 10.11 7.58 -7.36
CA MET A 1 8.67 7.91 -7.29
C MET A 1 8.04 6.91 -6.35
N ALA A 2 7.14 7.33 -5.46
CA ALA A 2 6.57 6.40 -4.48
C ALA A 2 5.56 5.44 -5.12
N SER A 3 5.38 4.29 -4.48
CA SER A 3 4.69 3.15 -5.06
C SER A 3 4.03 2.27 -4.00
N ILE A 4 3.03 1.50 -4.45
CA ILE A 4 2.42 0.42 -3.68
C ILE A 4 2.77 -0.92 -4.33
N ILE A 5 3.25 -1.86 -3.52
CA ILE A 5 3.52 -3.24 -3.92
C ILE A 5 2.53 -4.15 -3.19
N VAL A 6 1.89 -5.06 -3.91
CA VAL A 6 0.97 -6.05 -3.33
C VAL A 6 1.78 -7.23 -2.79
N MET A 7 1.69 -7.49 -1.49
CA MET A 7 2.53 -8.46 -0.78
C MET A 7 1.84 -9.83 -0.61
N SER A 8 0.51 -9.86 -0.61
CA SER A 8 -0.31 -11.06 -0.44
C SER A 8 -1.57 -11.03 -1.32
N GLY A 9 -2.33 -12.13 -1.34
CA GLY A 9 -3.52 -12.26 -2.19
C GLY A 9 -3.22 -12.62 -3.65
N ALA A 10 -4.28 -12.59 -4.48
CA ALA A 10 -4.23 -13.03 -5.89
C ALA A 10 -3.33 -12.15 -6.77
N GLN A 11 -3.14 -10.89 -6.38
CA GLN A 11 -2.35 -9.89 -7.10
C GLN A 11 -0.93 -9.72 -6.55
N LYS A 12 -0.45 -10.67 -5.75
CA LYS A 12 0.88 -10.61 -5.15
C LYS A 12 1.96 -10.37 -6.21
N GLY A 13 2.79 -9.36 -5.98
CA GLY A 13 3.85 -8.92 -6.89
C GLY A 13 3.42 -7.86 -7.89
N ASP A 14 2.14 -7.48 -7.92
CA ASP A 14 1.68 -6.28 -8.64
C ASP A 14 2.24 -5.03 -7.96
N TYR A 15 2.50 -4.03 -8.79
CA TYR A 15 3.13 -2.78 -8.40
C TYR A 15 2.39 -1.61 -9.05
N TYR A 16 2.11 -0.58 -8.26
CA TYR A 16 1.37 0.60 -8.68
C TYR A 16 2.15 1.88 -8.35
N PRO A 17 2.64 2.61 -9.36
CA PRO A 17 3.29 3.89 -9.13
C PRO A 17 2.26 4.95 -8.71
N LEU A 18 2.52 5.63 -7.60
CA LEU A 18 1.59 6.62 -7.06
C LEU A 18 1.68 7.96 -7.79
N GLY A 19 2.90 8.37 -8.17
CA GLY A 19 3.16 9.71 -8.67
C GLY A 19 2.75 10.82 -7.68
N ARG A 20 2.88 12.08 -8.09
CA ARG A 20 2.55 13.24 -7.24
C ARG A 20 1.06 13.61 -7.32
N ARG A 21 0.19 12.67 -6.96
CA ARG A 21 -1.28 12.83 -7.06
C ARG A 21 -2.02 12.08 -5.96
N THR A 22 -3.35 12.18 -5.99
CA THR A 22 -4.26 11.37 -5.19
C THR A 22 -4.56 10.07 -5.92
N ASN A 23 -4.39 8.95 -5.23
CA ASN A 23 -4.75 7.62 -5.70
C ASN A 23 -5.77 7.01 -4.74
N VAL A 24 -6.80 6.37 -5.28
CA VAL A 24 -7.77 5.60 -4.49
C VAL A 24 -7.44 4.12 -4.66
N VAL A 25 -7.36 3.42 -3.53
CA VAL A 25 -7.20 1.97 -3.47
C VAL A 25 -8.54 1.37 -3.07
N GLY A 26 -8.99 0.37 -3.82
CA GLY A 26 -10.23 -0.33 -3.52
C GLY A 26 -10.53 -1.44 -4.49
N ARG A 27 -11.65 -2.14 -4.30
CA ARG A 27 -12.05 -3.26 -5.18
C ARG A 27 -12.77 -2.82 -6.45
N ASP A 28 -13.26 -1.59 -6.49
CA ASP A 28 -14.02 -1.08 -7.64
C ASP A 28 -13.16 -1.08 -8.91
N GLU A 29 -13.74 -1.47 -10.05
CA GLU A 29 -13.02 -1.53 -11.33
C GLU A 29 -12.55 -0.16 -11.79
N GLY A 30 -13.26 0.90 -11.39
CA GLY A 30 -12.87 2.28 -11.65
C GLY A 30 -11.82 2.84 -10.68
N ALA A 31 -11.33 2.07 -9.70
CA ALA A 31 -10.31 2.54 -8.77
C ALA A 31 -8.93 2.65 -9.47
N PRO A 32 -8.18 3.75 -9.30
CA PRO A 32 -6.81 3.86 -9.83
C PRO A 32 -5.89 2.71 -9.44
N ILE A 33 -6.11 2.14 -8.25
CA ILE A 33 -5.43 0.95 -7.76
C ILE A 33 -6.51 -0.06 -7.36
N GLN A 34 -6.79 -0.99 -8.26
CA GLN A 34 -7.78 -2.04 -8.01
C GLN A 34 -7.14 -3.24 -7.31
N ILE A 35 -7.68 -3.60 -6.14
CA ILE A 35 -7.32 -4.81 -5.40
C ILE A 35 -8.54 -5.73 -5.29
N LEU A 36 -8.44 -6.92 -5.89
CA LEU A 36 -9.48 -7.93 -6.00
C LEU A 36 -9.55 -8.79 -4.73
N ASP A 37 -10.14 -8.20 -3.69
CA ASP A 37 -10.38 -8.84 -2.39
C ASP A 37 -11.78 -8.48 -1.89
N GLU A 38 -12.61 -9.49 -1.63
CA GLU A 38 -14.01 -9.30 -1.24
C GLU A 38 -14.19 -8.49 0.05
N HIS A 39 -13.20 -8.52 0.95
CA HIS A 39 -13.16 -7.74 2.19
C HIS A 39 -12.69 -6.31 1.97
N ILE A 40 -12.21 -5.98 0.77
CA ILE A 40 -11.88 -4.61 0.39
C ILE A 40 -13.15 -3.89 -0.11
N SER A 41 -13.40 -2.72 0.48
CA SER A 41 -14.47 -1.82 0.05
C SER A 41 -14.20 -1.28 -1.35
N ARG A 42 -15.26 -0.96 -2.11
CA ARG A 42 -15.15 -0.40 -3.48
C ARG A 42 -14.17 0.79 -3.55
N LYS A 43 -14.28 1.71 -2.59
CA LYS A 43 -13.29 2.75 -2.30
C LYS A 43 -12.86 2.54 -0.84
N HIS A 44 -11.69 1.98 -0.62
CA HIS A 44 -11.27 1.52 0.70
C HIS A 44 -10.42 2.57 1.39
N MET A 45 -9.39 3.04 0.71
CA MET A 45 -8.49 4.05 1.23
C MET A 45 -8.04 4.99 0.13
N GLN A 46 -7.53 6.13 0.55
CA GLN A 46 -6.92 7.11 -0.31
C GLN A 46 -5.46 7.28 0.10
N ILE A 47 -4.58 7.37 -0.89
CA ILE A 47 -3.19 7.79 -0.72
C ILE A 47 -2.99 9.07 -1.50
N ARG A 48 -2.68 10.16 -0.80
CA ARG A 48 -2.54 11.49 -1.38
C ARG A 48 -1.14 12.03 -1.19
N PHE A 49 -0.60 12.63 -2.24
CA PHE A 49 0.61 13.43 -2.15
C PHE A 49 0.30 14.85 -1.66
N ASP A 50 0.95 15.25 -0.56
CA ASP A 50 0.99 16.63 -0.05
C ASP A 50 2.16 17.37 -0.74
N PRO A 51 1.88 18.33 -1.65
CA PRO A 51 2.93 19.02 -2.39
C PRO A 51 3.76 19.98 -1.54
N ASP A 52 3.19 20.53 -0.47
CA ASP A 52 3.85 21.50 0.41
C ASP A 52 4.90 20.80 1.27
N LYS A 53 4.54 19.62 1.80
CA LYS A 53 5.42 18.80 2.64
C LYS A 53 6.24 17.78 1.84
N LYS A 54 5.91 17.57 0.57
CA LYS A 54 6.48 16.52 -0.31
C LYS A 54 6.34 15.12 0.28
N GLN A 55 5.19 14.82 0.88
CA GLN A 55 4.94 13.60 1.64
C GLN A 55 3.67 12.90 1.16
N TYR A 56 3.58 11.59 1.37
CA TYR A 56 2.35 10.82 1.12
C TYR A 56 1.57 10.61 2.40
N ARG A 57 0.25 10.71 2.31
CA ARG A 57 -0.66 10.47 3.44
C ARG A 57 -1.73 9.47 3.06
N ALA A 58 -2.02 8.57 3.98
CA ALA A 58 -3.08 7.58 3.88
C ALA A 58 -4.33 8.04 4.65
N LEU A 59 -5.50 7.77 4.10
CA LEU A 59 -6.79 8.04 4.73
C LEU A 59 -7.73 6.86 4.50
N ASP A 60 -8.37 6.37 5.56
CA ASP A 60 -9.47 5.41 5.46
C ASP A 60 -10.73 6.09 4.90
N MET A 61 -11.29 5.56 3.82
CA MET A 61 -12.48 6.10 3.16
C MET A 61 -13.78 5.52 3.73
N LYS A 62 -13.88 5.44 5.06
CA LYS A 62 -14.99 4.78 5.78
C LYS A 62 -15.18 3.33 5.32
N SER A 63 -14.07 2.61 5.16
CA SER A 63 -14.08 1.21 4.76
C SER A 63 -14.76 0.32 5.81
N LYS A 64 -15.33 -0.79 5.35
CA LYS A 64 -16.01 -1.76 6.24
C LYS A 64 -15.06 -2.41 7.25
N HIS A 65 -13.85 -2.74 6.81
CA HIS A 65 -12.89 -3.51 7.60
C HIS A 65 -11.76 -2.63 8.19
N GLY A 66 -11.66 -1.36 7.78
CA GLY A 66 -10.64 -0.43 8.25
C GLY A 66 -9.32 -0.58 7.50
N VAL A 67 -8.46 0.42 7.69
CA VAL A 67 -7.09 0.43 7.21
C VAL A 67 -6.15 0.31 8.40
N PHE A 68 -5.15 -0.56 8.29
CA PHE A 68 -4.12 -0.73 9.30
C PHE A 68 -2.77 -0.41 8.70
N ILE A 69 -1.95 0.36 9.42
CA ILE A 69 -0.58 0.67 9.04
C ILE A 69 0.34 0.16 10.14
N ASN A 70 1.28 -0.73 9.78
CA ASN A 70 2.20 -1.39 10.72
C ASN A 70 1.48 -2.04 11.91
N GLY A 71 0.31 -2.66 11.65
CA GLY A 71 -0.54 -3.30 12.66
C GLY A 71 -1.45 -2.36 13.45
N GLY A 72 -1.27 -1.05 13.36
CA GLY A 72 -2.14 -0.05 14.01
C GLY A 72 -3.28 0.38 13.10
N LYS A 73 -4.53 0.32 13.58
CA LYS A 73 -5.68 0.87 12.84
C LYS A 73 -5.58 2.39 12.79
N ILE A 74 -5.70 2.97 11.59
CA ILE A 74 -5.73 4.42 11.44
C ILE A 74 -7.17 4.94 11.60
N HIS A 75 -7.29 6.12 12.20
CA HIS A 75 -8.57 6.81 12.38
C HIS A 75 -8.63 8.13 11.60
N ASP A 76 -7.48 8.78 11.47
CA ASP A 76 -7.30 10.05 10.77
C ASP A 76 -6.26 9.92 9.66
N GLU A 77 -6.11 11.01 8.88
CA GLU A 77 -5.09 11.09 7.84
C GLU A 77 -3.69 10.89 8.44
N THR A 78 -3.02 9.82 8.03
CA THR A 78 -1.76 9.35 8.60
C THR A 78 -0.62 9.50 7.60
N LEU A 79 0.53 9.98 8.04
CA LEU A 79 1.74 10.09 7.21
C LEU A 79 2.27 8.68 6.88
N LEU A 80 2.60 8.44 5.61
CA LEU A 80 3.29 7.22 5.19
C LEU A 80 4.80 7.42 5.16
N ALA A 81 5.54 6.42 5.65
CA ALA A 81 7.00 6.34 5.60
C ALA A 81 7.42 5.15 4.72
N ASP A 82 8.64 5.23 4.14
CA ASP A 82 9.19 4.13 3.34
C ASP A 82 9.19 2.81 4.12
N ASP A 83 8.85 1.74 3.41
CA ASP A 83 8.68 0.38 3.93
C ASP A 83 7.47 0.18 4.89
N ASP A 84 6.54 1.15 4.98
CA ASP A 84 5.28 0.99 5.72
C ASP A 84 4.42 -0.14 5.14
N GLN A 85 3.93 -1.01 6.03
CA GLN A 85 2.99 -2.08 5.68
C GLN A 85 1.57 -1.60 5.90
N ILE A 86 0.76 -1.71 4.86
CA ILE A 86 -0.64 -1.33 4.88
C ILE A 86 -1.48 -2.59 4.71
N HIS A 87 -2.30 -2.91 5.70
CA HIS A 87 -3.20 -4.07 5.65
C HIS A 87 -4.64 -3.59 5.45
N ILE A 88 -5.29 -4.13 4.41
CA ILE A 88 -6.70 -3.86 4.07
C ILE A 88 -7.38 -5.15 3.62
N GLY A 89 -8.57 -5.43 4.16
CA GLY A 89 -9.28 -6.67 3.87
C GLY A 89 -8.47 -7.89 4.34
N GLN A 90 -8.02 -8.72 3.41
CA GLN A 90 -7.10 -9.84 3.62
C GLN A 90 -5.79 -9.67 2.82
N THR A 91 -5.53 -8.44 2.36
CA THR A 91 -4.39 -8.12 1.50
C THR A 91 -3.42 -7.20 2.21
N ASP A 92 -2.15 -7.55 2.15
CA ASP A 92 -1.03 -6.76 2.62
C ASP A 92 -0.42 -5.99 1.45
N LEU A 93 -0.18 -4.72 1.67
CA LEU A 93 0.46 -3.80 0.75
C LEU A 93 1.72 -3.24 1.40
N LEU A 94 2.73 -2.94 0.59
CA LEU A 94 3.94 -2.24 1.02
C LEU A 94 4.00 -0.90 0.31
N PHE A 95 4.12 0.17 1.09
CA PHE A 95 4.44 1.49 0.57
C PHE A 95 5.95 1.68 0.52
N THR A 96 6.43 2.28 -0.56
CA THR A 96 7.85 2.59 -0.71
C THR A 96 8.06 3.87 -1.51
N GLU A 97 9.02 4.68 -1.09
CA GLU A 97 9.40 5.93 -1.76
C GLU A 97 10.42 5.73 -2.88
N LYS A 98 11.00 4.52 -2.94
CA LYS A 98 12.04 4.15 -3.90
C LYS A 98 11.47 4.15 -5.32
N ASP A 99 12.22 4.77 -6.24
CA ASP A 99 11.91 4.73 -7.66
C ASP A 99 12.33 3.37 -8.21
N PHE A 100 11.37 2.56 -8.63
CA PHE A 100 11.66 1.35 -9.38
C PHE A 100 11.46 1.67 -10.85
N THR A 101 12.59 1.81 -11.56
CA THR A 101 12.60 2.06 -13.01
C THR A 101 12.09 0.87 -13.81
N ASP A 102 12.04 -0.32 -13.20
CA ASP A 102 11.63 -1.57 -13.82
C ASP A 102 11.05 -2.55 -12.78
N ARG A 103 10.26 -3.52 -13.28
CA ARG A 103 9.58 -4.54 -12.47
C ARG A 103 10.56 -5.46 -11.74
N GLU A 104 11.74 -5.72 -12.31
CA GLU A 104 12.73 -6.62 -11.72
C GLU A 104 13.36 -6.01 -10.47
N SER A 105 13.67 -4.71 -10.52
CA SER A 105 14.13 -3.91 -9.39
C SER A 105 13.09 -3.86 -8.26
N ALA A 106 11.80 -3.67 -8.60
CA ALA A 106 10.70 -3.72 -7.63
C ALA A 106 10.57 -5.10 -6.97
N LEU A 107 10.63 -6.17 -7.77
CA LEU A 107 10.55 -7.55 -7.28
C LEU A 107 11.77 -7.96 -6.44
N SER A 108 12.97 -7.48 -6.80
CA SER A 108 14.20 -7.71 -6.04
C SER A 108 14.14 -7.01 -4.68
N HIS A 109 13.65 -5.78 -4.65
CA HIS A 109 13.41 -5.05 -3.41
C HIS A 109 12.36 -5.76 -2.55
N PHE A 110 11.25 -6.17 -3.15
CA PHE A 110 10.22 -6.98 -2.52
C PHE A 110 10.78 -8.26 -1.89
N LYS A 111 11.63 -9.02 -2.61
CA LYS A 111 12.25 -10.24 -2.07
C LYS A 111 13.09 -9.95 -0.84
N LYS A 112 13.89 -8.88 -0.86
CA LYS A 112 14.71 -8.47 0.29
C LYS A 112 13.86 -8.03 1.49
N VAL A 113 12.80 -7.26 1.26
CA VAL A 113 11.88 -6.83 2.32
C VAL A 113 11.12 -8.04 2.90
N GLY A 114 10.62 -8.93 2.04
CA GLY A 114 9.94 -10.17 2.46
C GLY A 114 10.86 -11.15 3.22
N GLU A 115 12.14 -11.25 2.84
CA GLU A 115 13.14 -12.01 3.60
C GLU A 115 13.43 -11.39 4.96
N ARG A 116 13.57 -10.06 5.04
CA ARG A 116 13.72 -9.34 6.31
C ARG A 116 12.52 -9.56 7.24
N MET A 117 11.30 -9.52 6.70
CA MET A 117 10.08 -9.79 7.46
C MET A 117 10.04 -11.21 8.02
N ARG A 118 10.42 -12.21 7.21
CA ARG A 118 10.51 -13.61 7.70
C ARG A 118 11.53 -13.77 8.81
N ALA A 119 12.61 -13.00 8.80
CA ALA A 119 13.64 -13.05 9.83
C ALA A 119 13.23 -12.35 11.15
N THR A 120 12.22 -11.46 11.13
CA THR A 120 11.73 -10.77 12.35
C THR A 120 10.64 -11.54 13.09
N ILE A 121 10.01 -12.54 12.45
CA ILE A 121 9.15 -13.51 13.13
C ILE A 121 10.06 -14.60 13.72
N ILE A 122 10.70 -14.27 14.83
CA ILE A 122 11.39 -15.25 15.67
C ILE A 122 10.36 -15.73 16.70
N GLU A 123 10.31 -17.04 16.90
CA GLU A 123 9.36 -17.85 17.70
C GLU A 123 8.79 -17.22 18.97
#